data_AF-A0A1I6XZE1-F1
#
_entry.id   AF-A0A1I6XZE1-F1
#
_cell.length_a   1.000
_cell.length_b   1.000
_cell.length_c   1.000
_cell.angle_alpha   90.00
_cell.angle_beta   90.00
_cell.angle_gamma   90.00
#
_symmetry.space_group_name_H-M   'P 1'
#
loop_
_entity.id
_entity.type
_entity.pdbx_description
1 polymer ?
#
loop_
_entity_poly.entity_id
_entity_poly.type
_entity_poly.pdbx_seq_one_letter_code
_entity_poly.pdbx_strand_id
1 'polypeptide(L)'
;MTFSRLADRRPVETRVERDDGVVFSLRGAGGGADLSHDLVHALVETELGMTDGIWGCIADGVVWTTMRHVSGRQPPRAAGRSARLKRERAAAIQRAEGVADLVSRSARGAAVLPGEAAALDLPPWQLTAAAAALADAGRRWRALPVGDTWTLEWRPPTARPGRRRR
;
A
#
# COMPACT_ATOMS: atom_id res chain seq x y z
N MET A 1 -4.90 -1.53 -9.57
CA MET A 1 -3.82 -0.50 -9.52
C MET A 1 -2.72 -0.90 -10.47
N THR A 2 -2.06 0.05 -11.12
CA THR A 2 -1.00 -0.22 -12.11
C THR A 2 0.21 0.66 -11.82
N PHE A 3 1.37 0.04 -11.65
CA PHE A 3 2.63 0.68 -11.33
C PHE A 3 3.54 0.65 -12.56
N SER A 4 4.01 1.81 -13.01
CA SER A 4 4.87 1.91 -14.21
C SER A 4 6.34 1.93 -13.83
N ARG A 5 7.12 1.02 -14.41
CA ARG A 5 8.57 0.96 -14.22
C ARG A 5 9.24 2.02 -15.07
N LEU A 6 9.57 3.15 -14.45
CA LEU A 6 10.34 4.19 -15.13
C LEU A 6 11.85 3.94 -15.00
N ALA A 7 12.64 4.62 -15.82
CA ALA A 7 14.10 4.55 -15.76
C ALA A 7 14.64 4.91 -14.36
N ASP A 8 15.86 4.48 -14.07
CA ASP A 8 16.51 4.70 -12.79
C ASP A 8 16.47 6.16 -12.34
N ARG A 9 16.29 6.35 -11.02
CA ARG A 9 16.16 7.66 -10.36
C ARG A 9 14.94 8.48 -10.77
N ARG A 10 13.97 7.90 -11.50
CA ARG A 10 12.67 8.52 -11.76
C ARG A 10 11.63 8.00 -10.75
N PRO A 11 10.72 8.88 -10.27
CA PRO A 11 9.58 8.46 -9.46
C PRO A 11 8.73 7.42 -10.19
N VAL A 12 8.09 6.50 -9.47
CA VAL A 12 7.09 5.61 -10.07
C VAL A 12 5.77 6.35 -10.26
N GLU A 13 5.16 6.17 -11.43
CA GLU A 13 3.78 6.59 -11.66
C GLU A 13 2.83 5.43 -11.38
N THR A 14 1.93 5.66 -10.43
CA THR A 14 0.89 4.71 -10.02
C THR A 14 -0.46 5.19 -10.53
N ARG A 15 -1.17 4.34 -11.26
CA ARG A 15 -2.57 4.56 -11.65
C ARG A 15 -3.50 3.71 -10.78
N VAL A 16 -4.52 4.34 -10.22
CA VAL A 16 -5.43 3.71 -9.27
C VAL A 16 -6.86 3.93 -9.72
N GLU A 17 -7.56 2.84 -9.96
CA GLU A 17 -9.00 2.81 -10.19
C GLU A 17 -9.66 2.26 -8.93
N ARG A 18 -10.62 3.01 -8.40
CA ARG A 18 -11.41 2.64 -7.22
C ARG A 18 -12.73 2.01 -7.65
N ASP A 19 -13.35 1.25 -6.76
CA ASP A 19 -14.64 0.60 -6.99
C ASP A 19 -15.78 1.59 -7.30
N ASP A 20 -15.65 2.87 -6.90
CA ASP A 20 -16.59 3.93 -7.26
C ASP A 20 -16.36 4.53 -8.66
N GLY A 21 -15.47 3.92 -9.45
CA GLY A 21 -15.14 4.31 -10.83
C GLY A 21 -14.26 5.56 -10.94
N VAL A 22 -13.81 6.13 -9.82
CA VAL A 22 -12.90 7.28 -9.84
C VAL A 22 -11.47 6.80 -10.05
N VAL A 23 -10.77 7.45 -10.98
CA VAL A 23 -9.38 7.14 -11.32
C VAL A 23 -8.45 8.27 -10.93
N PHE A 24 -7.36 7.90 -10.26
CA PHE A 24 -6.29 8.79 -9.85
C PHE A 24 -4.94 8.34 -10.42
N SER A 25 -4.04 9.31 -10.52
CA SER A 25 -2.62 9.10 -10.74
C SER A 25 -1.84 9.65 -9.55
N LEU A 26 -0.79 8.95 -9.15
CA LEU A 26 0.10 9.34 -8.07
C LEU A 26 1.54 9.24 -8.55
N ARG A 27 2.38 10.15 -8.05
CA ARG A 27 3.83 10.04 -8.18
C ARG A 27 4.40 9.66 -6.82
N GLY A 28 4.72 8.39 -6.67
CA GLY A 28 5.27 7.82 -5.44
C GLY A 28 6.76 8.10 -5.31
N ALA A 29 7.24 8.19 -4.06
CA ALA A 29 8.67 8.21 -3.78
C ALA A 29 9.31 6.84 -4.06
N GLY A 30 10.62 6.84 -4.34
CA GLY A 30 11.34 5.63 -4.75
C GLY A 30 11.09 5.25 -6.21
N GLY A 31 11.38 4.00 -6.56
CA GLY A 31 11.39 3.53 -7.94
C GLY A 31 12.79 3.27 -8.48
N GLY A 32 12.91 3.30 -9.80
CA GLY A 32 14.20 3.13 -10.48
C GLY A 32 14.65 1.68 -10.52
N ALA A 33 15.36 1.18 -9.50
CA ALA A 33 15.70 -0.23 -9.32
C ALA A 33 14.82 -0.87 -8.24
N ASP A 34 14.49 -0.10 -7.20
CA ASP A 34 13.77 -0.54 -6.00
C ASP A 34 12.26 -0.31 -6.10
N LEU A 35 11.50 -1.00 -5.25
CA LEU A 35 10.05 -0.79 -5.12
C LEU A 35 9.76 0.67 -4.76
N SER A 36 8.68 1.23 -5.32
CA SER A 36 8.18 2.52 -4.84
C SER A 36 7.52 2.38 -3.47
N HIS A 37 7.48 3.48 -2.72
CA HIS A 37 6.78 3.56 -1.44
C HIS A 37 5.31 3.14 -1.56
N ASP A 38 4.62 3.60 -2.61
CA ASP A 38 3.25 3.20 -2.95
C ASP A 38 3.10 1.67 -3.12
N LEU A 39 4.03 1.03 -3.84
CA LEU A 39 3.99 -0.41 -4.11
C LEU A 39 4.33 -1.22 -2.86
N VAL A 40 5.24 -0.73 -2.02
CA VAL A 40 5.52 -1.32 -0.70
C VAL A 40 4.25 -1.36 0.14
N HIS A 41 3.56 -0.21 0.29
CA HIS A 41 2.29 -0.15 1.02
C HIS A 41 1.26 -1.11 0.45
N ALA A 42 1.14 -1.18 -0.89
CA ALA A 42 0.17 -2.04 -1.54
C ALA A 42 0.40 -3.52 -1.23
N LEU A 43 1.65 -3.97 -1.28
CA LEU A 43 2.04 -5.35 -1.02
C LEU A 43 1.92 -5.70 0.48
N VAL A 44 2.40 -4.81 1.35
CA VAL A 44 2.36 -5.01 2.80
C VAL A 44 0.93 -5.06 3.31
N GLU A 45 0.08 -4.12 2.89
CA GLU A 45 -1.32 -4.14 3.29
C GLU A 45 -2.06 -5.37 2.77
N THR A 46 -1.77 -5.79 1.53
CA THR A 46 -2.36 -7.01 0.95
C THR A 46 -1.94 -8.24 1.73
N GLU A 47 -0.64 -8.41 2.03
CA GLU A 47 -0.17 -9.62 2.72
C GLU A 47 -0.56 -9.70 4.18
N LEU A 48 -0.66 -8.55 4.85
CA LEU A 48 -1.08 -8.50 6.25
C LEU A 48 -2.59 -8.40 6.40
N GLY A 49 -3.34 -8.28 5.29
CA GLY A 49 -4.78 -8.09 5.30
C GLY A 49 -5.20 -6.78 5.99
N MET A 50 -4.36 -5.75 5.93
CA MET A 50 -4.63 -4.45 6.54
C MET A 50 -5.66 -3.69 5.69
N THR A 51 -6.76 -3.27 6.30
CA THR A 51 -7.87 -2.58 5.62
C THR A 51 -7.97 -1.10 5.96
N ASP A 52 -7.18 -0.64 6.92
CA ASP A 52 -7.17 0.72 7.46
C ASP A 52 -5.85 1.47 7.18
N GLY A 53 -4.96 0.87 6.36
CA GLY A 53 -3.73 1.47 5.88
C GLY A 53 -3.95 2.55 4.80
N ILE A 54 -2.89 2.85 4.05
CA ILE A 54 -2.89 3.84 2.97
C ILE A 54 -3.89 3.45 1.88
N TRP A 55 -3.81 2.24 1.36
CA TRP A 55 -4.69 1.77 0.27
C TRP A 55 -6.12 1.53 0.74
N GLY A 56 -6.30 1.02 1.95
CA GLY A 56 -7.62 0.95 2.59
C GLY A 56 -8.29 2.31 2.75
N CYS A 57 -7.51 3.34 3.12
CA CYS A 57 -8.00 4.71 3.16
C CYS A 57 -8.43 5.22 1.77
N ILE A 58 -7.69 4.93 0.69
CA ILE A 58 -8.12 5.30 -0.68
C ILE A 58 -9.42 4.64 -1.02
N ALA A 59 -9.53 3.33 -0.79
CA ALA A 59 -10.71 2.56 -1.14
C ALA A 59 -11.96 3.26 -0.56
N ASP A 60 -11.85 3.71 0.69
CA ASP A 60 -12.92 4.41 1.41
C ASP A 60 -13.12 5.91 1.03
N GLY A 61 -12.29 6.44 0.15
CA GLY A 61 -12.44 7.77 -0.45
C GLY A 61 -11.49 8.84 0.09
N VAL A 62 -10.39 8.44 0.75
CA VAL A 62 -9.30 9.36 1.04
C VAL A 62 -8.58 9.74 -0.26
N VAL A 63 -8.35 11.04 -0.41
CA VAL A 63 -7.57 11.62 -1.51
C VAL A 63 -6.42 12.41 -0.92
N TRP A 64 -5.17 12.01 -1.16
CA TRP A 64 -3.98 12.76 -0.73
C TRP A 64 -3.60 13.85 -1.70
N THR A 65 -2.77 14.77 -1.24
CA THR A 65 -2.27 15.91 -2.03
C THR A 65 -1.42 15.47 -3.23
N THR A 66 -0.79 14.29 -3.14
CA THR A 66 -0.02 13.69 -4.23
C THR A 66 -0.88 13.01 -5.30
N MET A 67 -2.20 12.89 -5.06
CA MET A 67 -3.13 12.31 -6.01
C MET A 67 -3.67 13.36 -6.97
N ARG A 68 -3.51 13.09 -8.26
CA ARG A 68 -4.15 13.84 -9.33
C ARG A 68 -5.32 13.03 -9.87
N HIS A 69 -6.52 13.63 -9.85
CA HIS A 69 -7.70 13.08 -10.51
C HIS A 69 -7.46 12.95 -12.02
N VAL A 70 -7.86 11.81 -12.60
CA VAL A 70 -7.71 11.54 -14.03
C VAL A 70 -9.07 11.40 -14.71
N SER A 71 -9.99 10.62 -14.14
CA SER A 71 -11.32 10.38 -14.72
C SER A 71 -12.32 9.88 -13.67
N GLY A 72 -13.59 9.78 -14.05
CA GLY A 72 -14.67 9.34 -13.16
C GLY A 72 -15.26 10.49 -12.33
N ARG A 73 -16.54 10.36 -11.95
CA ARG A 73 -17.26 11.39 -11.22
C ARG A 73 -16.91 11.34 -9.73
N GLN A 74 -16.33 12.41 -9.21
CA GLN A 74 -16.11 12.52 -7.77
C GLN A 74 -17.44 12.75 -7.02
N PRO A 75 -17.69 12.04 -5.91
CA PRO A 75 -18.89 12.24 -5.11
C PRO A 75 -19.02 13.69 -4.60
N PRO A 76 -20.26 14.18 -4.38
CA PRO A 76 -20.47 15.46 -3.71
C PRO A 76 -19.74 15.48 -2.37
N ARG A 77 -19.08 16.60 -2.04
CA ARG A 77 -18.32 16.77 -0.78
C ARG A 77 -17.17 15.78 -0.58
N ALA A 78 -16.62 15.20 -1.66
CA ALA A 78 -15.47 14.28 -1.59
C ALA A 78 -14.29 14.85 -0.78
N ALA A 79 -13.97 16.15 -0.94
CA ALA A 79 -12.91 16.80 -0.17
C ALA A 79 -13.19 16.80 1.34
N GLY A 80 -14.41 17.12 1.76
CA GLY A 80 -14.81 17.11 3.17
C GLY A 80 -14.80 15.70 3.78
N ARG A 81 -15.28 14.71 3.02
CA ARG A 81 -15.21 13.29 3.42
C ARG A 81 -13.76 12.82 3.57
N SER A 82 -12.91 13.09 2.58
CA SER A 82 -11.47 12.77 2.62
C SER A 82 -10.79 13.37 3.84
N ALA A 83 -11.01 14.68 4.11
CA ALA A 83 -10.43 15.35 5.27
C ALA A 83 -10.90 14.76 6.60
N ARG A 84 -12.18 14.36 6.70
CA ARG A 84 -12.71 13.69 7.88
C ARG A 84 -12.06 12.32 8.09
N LEU A 85 -12.02 11.48 7.05
CA LEU A 85 -11.43 10.14 7.10
C LEU A 85 -9.95 10.19 7.51
N LYS A 86 -9.17 11.14 6.97
CA LYS A 86 -7.76 11.31 7.37
C LYS A 86 -7.60 11.61 8.85
N ARG A 87 -8.49 12.40 9.44
CA ARG A 87 -8.47 12.69 10.89
C ARG A 87 -8.87 11.46 11.71
N GLU A 88 -9.96 10.81 11.32
CA GLU A 88 -10.47 9.61 12.00
C GLU A 88 -9.46 8.45 11.97
N ARG A 89 -8.65 8.34 10.92
CA ARG A 89 -7.69 7.24 10.70
C ARG A 89 -6.24 7.63 10.92
N ALA A 90 -5.95 8.79 11.51
CA ALA A 90 -4.59 9.27 11.66
C ALA A 90 -3.67 8.25 12.37
N ALA A 91 -4.15 7.60 13.42
CA ALA A 91 -3.38 6.57 14.14
C ALA A 91 -3.14 5.30 13.30
N ALA A 92 -4.17 4.83 12.57
CA ALA A 92 -4.05 3.67 11.69
C ALA A 92 -3.06 3.93 10.53
N ILE A 93 -3.11 5.14 9.95
CA ILE A 93 -2.17 5.59 8.92
C ILE A 93 -0.73 5.59 9.47
N GLN A 94 -0.50 6.14 10.67
CA GLN A 94 0.83 6.14 11.29
C GLN A 94 1.32 4.71 11.56
N ARG A 95 0.44 3.83 12.05
CA ARG A 95 0.77 2.41 12.23
C ARG A 95 1.13 1.77 10.88
N ALA A 96 0.39 2.03 9.81
CA ALA A 96 0.68 1.49 8.49
C ALA A 96 2.04 1.93 7.94
N GLU A 97 2.43 3.21 8.13
CA GLU A 97 3.78 3.67 7.80
C GLU A 97 4.85 2.93 8.61
N GLY A 98 4.65 2.75 9.92
CA GLY A 98 5.57 2.01 10.77
C GLY A 98 5.71 0.54 10.37
N VAL A 99 4.60 -0.13 10.04
CA VAL A 99 4.60 -1.52 9.55
C VAL A 99 5.31 -1.62 8.20
N ALA A 100 5.00 -0.74 7.25
CA ALA A 100 5.64 -0.73 5.93
C ALA A 100 7.16 -0.50 6.02
N ASP A 101 7.61 0.41 6.89
CA ASP A 101 9.03 0.62 7.15
C ASP A 101 9.70 -0.62 7.76
N LEU A 102 9.11 -1.19 8.82
CA LEU A 102 9.66 -2.36 9.50
C LEU A 102 9.76 -3.57 8.58
N VAL A 103 8.72 -3.85 7.79
CA VAL A 103 8.74 -4.93 6.79
C VAL A 103 9.81 -4.65 5.72
N SER A 104 9.91 -3.41 5.24
CA SER A 104 10.91 -3.02 4.23
C SER A 104 12.34 -3.19 4.72
N ARG A 105 12.63 -2.79 5.96
CA ARG A 105 13.93 -3.01 6.60
C ARG A 105 14.23 -4.49 6.78
N SER A 106 13.25 -5.26 7.26
CA SER A 106 13.40 -6.70 7.46
C SER A 106 13.64 -7.44 6.15
N ALA A 107 12.96 -7.06 5.06
CA ALA A 107 13.17 -7.61 3.72
C ALA A 107 14.59 -7.36 3.18
N ARG A 108 15.27 -6.32 3.67
CA ARG A 108 16.68 -6.01 3.36
C ARG A 108 17.67 -6.64 4.34
N GLY A 109 17.20 -7.47 5.27
CA GLY A 109 18.04 -8.14 6.27
C GLY A 109 18.50 -7.24 7.41
N ALA A 110 17.86 -6.08 7.61
CA ALA A 110 18.17 -5.24 8.77
C ALA A 110 17.68 -5.90 10.07
N ALA A 111 18.43 -5.68 11.16
CA ALA A 111 18.02 -6.15 12.47
C ALA A 111 16.73 -5.43 12.93
N VAL A 112 15.81 -6.21 13.49
CA VAL A 112 14.59 -5.71 14.13
C VAL A 112 14.90 -5.47 15.61
N LEU A 113 14.60 -4.29 16.12
CA LEU A 113 14.86 -3.99 17.53
C LEU A 113 13.88 -4.75 18.43
N PRO A 114 14.30 -5.16 19.65
CA PRO A 114 13.40 -5.81 20.59
C PRO A 114 12.13 -4.97 20.85
N GLY A 115 10.96 -5.59 20.72
CA GLY A 115 9.66 -4.94 20.97
C GLY A 115 9.11 -4.10 19.82
N GLU A 116 9.88 -3.84 18.77
CA GLU A 116 9.47 -2.98 17.64
C GLU A 116 8.25 -3.53 16.90
N ALA A 117 8.26 -4.82 16.56
CA ALA A 117 7.13 -5.48 15.92
C ALA A 117 5.90 -5.55 16.84
N ALA A 118 6.12 -5.77 18.14
CA ALA A 118 5.05 -5.82 19.14
C ALA A 118 4.36 -4.46 19.32
N ALA A 119 5.11 -3.36 19.28
CA ALA A 119 4.57 -2.00 19.34
C ALA A 119 3.66 -1.64 18.15
N LEU A 120 3.77 -2.40 17.04
CA LEU A 120 2.93 -2.27 15.85
C LEU A 120 1.85 -3.34 15.77
N ASP A 121 1.62 -4.12 16.82
CA ASP A 121 0.71 -5.28 16.83
C ASP A 121 1.02 -6.26 15.68
N LEU A 122 2.31 -6.46 15.37
CA LEU A 122 2.78 -7.30 14.29
C LEU A 122 3.48 -8.56 14.86
N PRO A 123 2.78 -9.71 14.90
CA PRO A 123 3.38 -11.00 15.22
C PRO A 123 4.66 -11.29 14.40
N PRO A 124 5.70 -11.89 15.01
CA PRO A 124 6.96 -12.16 14.31
C PRO A 124 6.83 -13.02 13.04
N TRP A 125 5.89 -13.96 13.02
CA TRP A 125 5.63 -14.79 11.84
C TRP A 125 5.01 -13.99 10.69
N GLN A 126 4.15 -13.00 10.98
CA GLN A 126 3.59 -12.10 9.97
C GLN A 126 4.67 -11.17 9.41
N LEU A 127 5.53 -10.63 10.28
CA LEU A 127 6.68 -9.84 9.84
C LEU A 127 7.59 -10.65 8.91
N THR A 128 7.91 -11.88 9.29
CA THR A 128 8.76 -12.76 8.49
C THR A 128 8.13 -13.08 7.13
N ALA A 129 6.83 -13.42 7.10
CA ALA A 129 6.11 -13.71 5.87
C ALA A 129 6.02 -12.49 4.94
N ALA A 130 5.63 -11.32 5.48
CA ALA A 130 5.53 -10.09 4.71
C ALA A 130 6.90 -9.62 4.20
N ALA A 131 7.97 -9.78 4.99
CA ALA A 131 9.32 -9.44 4.57
C ALA A 131 9.81 -10.34 3.43
N ALA A 132 9.54 -11.64 3.48
CA ALA A 132 9.85 -12.57 2.40
C ALA A 132 9.08 -12.21 1.12
N ALA A 133 7.76 -11.98 1.22
CA ALA A 133 6.94 -11.57 0.09
C ALA A 133 7.44 -10.25 -0.54
N LEU A 134 7.85 -9.27 0.28
CA LEU A 134 8.37 -8.00 -0.20
C LEU A 134 9.75 -8.16 -0.87
N ALA A 135 10.62 -9.03 -0.34
CA ALA A 135 11.91 -9.35 -0.97
C ALA A 135 11.70 -10.02 -2.35
N ASP A 136 10.74 -10.92 -2.46
CA ASP A 136 10.34 -11.58 -3.71
C ASP A 136 9.79 -10.59 -4.72
N ALA A 137 8.90 -9.69 -4.28
CA ALA A 137 8.38 -8.60 -5.10
C ALA A 137 9.50 -7.68 -5.58
N GLY A 138 10.48 -7.37 -4.72
CA GLY A 138 11.65 -6.59 -5.10
C GLY A 138 12.47 -7.25 -6.22
N ARG A 139 12.64 -8.57 -6.19
CA ARG A 139 13.29 -9.31 -7.29
C ARG A 139 12.48 -9.23 -8.58
N ARG A 140 11.17 -9.44 -8.50
CA ARG A 140 10.25 -9.32 -9.65
C ARG A 140 10.28 -7.93 -10.27
N TRP A 141 10.26 -6.89 -9.45
CA TRP A 141 10.29 -5.51 -9.90
C TRP A 141 11.61 -5.13 -10.56
N ARG A 142 12.74 -5.62 -10.04
CA ARG A 142 14.05 -5.44 -10.69
C ARG A 142 14.14 -6.13 -12.05
N ALA A 143 13.48 -7.27 -12.21
CA ALA A 143 13.41 -7.99 -13.48
C ALA A 143 12.43 -7.38 -14.49
N LEU A 144 11.58 -6.45 -14.07
CA LEU A 144 10.61 -5.78 -14.93
C LEU A 144 11.32 -4.79 -15.86
N PRO A 145 11.17 -4.88 -17.19
CA PRO A 145 11.76 -3.93 -18.12
C PRO A 145 11.34 -2.48 -17.83
N VAL A 146 12.22 -1.54 -18.15
CA VAL A 146 11.85 -0.11 -18.14
C VAL A 146 10.80 0.15 -19.22
N GLY A 147 9.73 0.83 -18.84
CA GLY A 147 8.55 1.09 -19.67
C GLY A 147 7.39 0.12 -19.40
N ASP A 148 7.66 -1.03 -18.79
CA ASP A 148 6.62 -2.01 -18.48
C ASP A 148 5.84 -1.64 -17.21
N THR A 149 4.74 -2.35 -16.99
CA THR A 149 3.84 -2.11 -15.86
C THR A 149 3.64 -3.37 -15.04
N TRP A 150 3.40 -3.18 -13.74
CA TRP A 150 2.90 -4.21 -12.86
C TRP A 150 1.51 -3.81 -12.38
N THR A 151 0.49 -4.59 -12.77
CA THR A 151 -0.86 -4.48 -12.23
C THR A 151 -1.04 -5.33 -10.97
N LEU A 152 -1.51 -4.69 -9.90
CA LEU A 152 -1.87 -5.31 -8.63
C LEU A 152 -3.32 -4.95 -8.30
N GLU A 153 -4.07 -5.93 -7.82
CA GLU A 153 -5.36 -5.70 -7.19
C GLU A 153 -5.16 -5.67 -5.68
N TRP A 154 -5.48 -4.53 -5.04
CA TRP A 154 -5.54 -4.47 -3.60
C TRP A 154 -6.91 -5.01 -3.19
N ARG A 155 -6.91 -6.11 -2.43
CA ARG A 155 -8.13 -6.72 -1.93
C ARG A 155 -8.09 -6.70 -0.40
N PRO A 156 -9.09 -6.13 0.28
CA PRO A 156 -9.25 -6.41 1.70
C PRO A 156 -9.50 -7.93 1.84
N PRO A 157 -8.98 -8.59 2.88
CA PRO A 157 -9.27 -10.00 3.11
C PRO A 157 -10.79 -10.16 3.18
N THR A 158 -11.35 -10.98 2.29
CA THR A 158 -12.75 -11.37 2.39
C THR A 158 -12.91 -12.07 3.73
N ALA A 159 -13.79 -11.55 4.58
CA ALA A 159 -14.13 -12.23 5.83
C ALA A 159 -14.42 -13.69 5.48
N ARG A 160 -13.61 -14.63 5.99
CA ARG A 160 -13.92 -16.06 5.87
C ARG A 160 -15.37 -16.23 6.33
N PRO A 161 -16.26 -16.87 5.55
CA PRO A 161 -17.64 -17.05 5.97
C PRO A 161 -17.61 -17.80 7.29
N GLY A 162 -17.93 -17.08 8.36
CA GLY A 162 -17.95 -17.59 9.71
C GLY A 162 -18.89 -18.79 9.74
N ARG A 163 -18.32 -19.95 10.05
CA ARG A 163 -19.01 -21.17 10.47
C ARG A 163 -20.20 -20.77 11.35
N ARG A 164 -21.43 -20.94 10.85
CA ARG A 164 -22.66 -20.80 11.66
C ARG A 164 -22.48 -21.69 12.90
N ARG A 165 -22.34 -21.08 14.07
CA ARG A 165 -22.54 -21.76 15.33
C ARG A 165 -24.02 -22.11 15.39
N ARG A 166 -24.31 -23.42 15.39
CA ARG A 166 -25.60 -23.97 15.79
C ARG A 166 -25.67 -23.94 17.31
#